data_AF-A0A174M2S0-F1
#
_entry.id   AF-A0A174M2S0-F1
#
_cell.length_a   1.000
_cell.length_b   1.000
_cell.length_c   1.000
_cell.angle_alpha   90.00
_cell.angle_beta   90.00
_cell.angle_gamma   90.00
#
_symmetry.space_group_name_H-M   'P 1'
#
loop_
_entity.id
_entity.type
_entity.pdbx_description
1 polymer ?
#
loop_
_entity_poly.entity_id
_entity_poly.type
_entity_poly.pdbx_seq_one_letter_code
_entity_poly.pdbx_strand_id
1 'polypeptide(L)'
;MKNKILTAISTIMLFVPWTILPLRTFDWALESPVAEIMVYSYAAFMIFSGIFSILSYTKGKVKSKLMQVCVVINSIYAVGAIAIIGMNIVTRIGG
;
A
#
# COMPACT_ATOMS: atom_id res chain seq x y z
N MET A 1 3.63 -24.01 -8.79
CA MET A 1 4.57 -22.89 -8.55
C MET A 1 3.89 -21.53 -8.48
N LYS A 2 2.90 -21.25 -9.34
CA LYS A 2 2.12 -19.99 -9.38
C LYS A 2 1.67 -19.47 -8.01
N ASN A 3 1.12 -20.32 -7.15
CA ASN A 3 0.62 -19.92 -5.82
C ASN A 3 1.74 -19.43 -4.88
N LYS A 4 2.94 -20.03 -4.97
CA LYS A 4 4.11 -19.60 -4.19
C LYS A 4 4.60 -18.24 -4.66
N ILE A 5 4.59 -18.00 -5.98
CA ILE A 5 4.96 -16.71 -6.58
C ILE A 5 3.99 -15.60 -6.14
N LEU A 6 2.68 -15.83 -6.22
CA LEU A 6 1.68 -14.85 -5.77
C LEU A 6 1.83 -14.50 -4.29
N THR A 7 2.11 -15.51 -3.46
CA THR A 7 2.36 -15.29 -2.03
C THR A 7 3.64 -14.51 -1.80
N ALA A 8 4.73 -14.84 -2.52
CA ALA A 8 6.00 -14.13 -2.42
C ALA A 8 5.87 -12.66 -2.84
N ILE A 9 5.19 -12.38 -3.95
CA ILE A 9 4.91 -11.01 -4.40
C ILE A 9 4.10 -10.25 -3.34
N SER A 10 3.02 -10.84 -2.83
CA SER A 10 2.18 -10.21 -1.80
C SER A 10 2.94 -9.96 -0.50
N THR A 11 3.91 -10.82 -0.18
CA THR A 11 4.79 -10.67 0.99
C THR A 11 5.78 -9.53 0.80
N ILE A 12 6.42 -9.42 -0.38
CA ILE A 12 7.34 -8.32 -0.70
C ILE A 12 6.61 -6.97 -0.63
N MET A 13 5.38 -6.92 -1.13
CA MET A 13 4.53 -5.72 -1.09
C MET A 13 4.28 -5.22 0.35
N LEU A 14 4.40 -6.07 1.37
CA LEU A 14 4.23 -5.64 2.76
C LEU A 14 5.31 -4.68 3.23
N PHE A 15 6.52 -4.80 2.69
CA PHE A 15 7.69 -4.04 3.14
C PHE A 15 7.81 -2.69 2.43
N VAL A 16 7.31 -2.58 1.20
CA VAL A 16 7.41 -1.34 0.41
C VAL A 16 6.78 -0.15 1.16
N PRO A 17 5.56 -0.20 1.71
CA PRO A 17 5.01 0.95 2.44
C PRO A 17 5.88 1.47 3.59
N TRP A 18 6.68 0.62 4.22
CA TRP A 18 7.56 1.03 5.33
C TRP A 18 8.77 1.83 4.87
N THR A 19 9.17 1.74 3.60
CA THR A 19 10.33 2.49 3.09
C THR A 19 10.07 4.00 3.01
N ILE A 20 8.81 4.44 3.13
CA ILE A 20 8.49 5.87 3.22
C ILE A 20 9.05 6.50 4.50
N LEU A 21 9.14 5.75 5.60
CA LEU A 21 9.60 6.27 6.89
C LEU A 21 11.07 6.73 6.83
N PRO A 22 12.04 5.89 6.41
CA PRO A 22 13.42 6.35 6.26
C PRO A 22 13.56 7.37 5.13
N LEU A 23 12.80 7.28 4.03
CA LEU A 23 12.89 8.28 2.96
C LEU A 23 12.49 9.69 3.42
N ARG A 24 11.52 9.80 4.32
CA ARG A 24 11.09 11.09 4.88
C ARG A 24 12.02 11.65 5.95
N THR A 25 13.17 11.02 6.20
CA THR A 25 14.24 11.61 7.03
C THR A 25 15.11 12.59 6.25
N PHE A 26 15.04 12.58 4.91
CA PHE A 26 15.78 13.51 4.07
C PHE A 26 14.99 14.78 3.81
N ASP A 27 15.66 15.94 3.91
CA ASP A 27 15.01 17.25 3.74
C ASP A 27 14.35 17.40 2.35
N TRP A 28 15.03 16.96 1.29
CA TRP A 28 14.50 17.00 -0.08
C TRP A 28 13.20 16.19 -0.27
N ALA A 29 12.99 15.15 0.55
CA ALA A 29 11.78 14.33 0.49
C ALA A 29 10.58 14.96 1.21
N LEU A 30 10.84 16.00 2.02
CA LEU A 30 9.83 16.76 2.76
C LEU A 30 9.41 18.05 2.04
N GLU A 31 10.23 18.52 1.08
CA GLU A 31 9.94 19.71 0.28
C GLU A 31 8.84 19.45 -0.76
N SER A 32 7.99 20.45 -1.01
CA SER A 32 7.02 20.43 -2.12
C SER A 32 7.75 20.72 -3.45
N PRO A 33 7.44 20.01 -4.56
CA PRO A 33 6.32 19.07 -4.75
C PRO A 33 6.67 17.60 -4.40
N VAL A 34 7.91 17.31 -4.03
CA VAL A 34 8.41 15.94 -3.87
C VAL A 34 7.65 15.19 -2.77
N ALA A 35 7.37 15.83 -1.65
CA ALA A 35 6.64 15.22 -0.54
C ALA A 35 5.24 14.75 -0.94
N GLU A 36 4.49 15.57 -1.69
CA GLU A 36 3.15 15.23 -2.17
C GLU A 36 3.20 14.06 -3.14
N ILE A 37 4.08 14.14 -4.14
CA ILE A 37 4.26 13.08 -5.14
C ILE A 37 4.62 11.76 -4.46
N MET A 38 5.53 11.80 -3.47
CA MET A 38 5.93 10.64 -2.71
C MET A 38 4.74 10.02 -1.98
N VAL A 39 4.02 10.81 -1.16
CA VAL A 39 2.87 10.31 -0.40
C VAL A 39 1.80 9.72 -1.32
N TYR A 40 1.44 10.39 -2.42
CA TYR A 40 0.47 9.87 -3.38
C TYR A 40 0.95 8.60 -4.09
N SER A 41 2.24 8.50 -4.45
CA SER A 41 2.81 7.31 -5.08
C SER A 41 2.73 6.09 -4.14
N TYR A 42 3.08 6.29 -2.86
CA TYR A 42 2.96 5.25 -1.84
C TYR A 42 1.50 4.88 -1.58
N ALA A 43 0.59 5.86 -1.55
CA ALA A 43 -0.84 5.60 -1.39
C ALA A 43 -1.41 4.76 -2.55
N ALA A 44 -1.04 5.09 -3.79
CA ALA A 44 -1.41 4.30 -4.96
C ALA A 44 -0.89 2.86 -4.88
N PHE A 45 0.38 2.68 -4.48
CA PHE A 45 0.95 1.34 -4.28
C PHE A 45 0.24 0.55 -3.17
N MET A 46 -0.07 1.18 -2.04
CA MET A 46 -0.81 0.56 -0.93
C MET A 46 -2.18 0.06 -1.38
N ILE A 47 -2.94 0.87 -2.13
CA ILE A 47 -4.24 0.47 -2.69
C ILE A 47 -4.07 -0.71 -3.66
N PHE A 48 -3.11 -0.62 -4.58
CA PHE A 48 -2.82 -1.69 -5.53
C PHE A 48 -2.48 -3.01 -4.82
N SER A 49 -1.63 -2.95 -3.80
CA SER A 49 -1.20 -4.13 -3.03
C SER A 49 -2.36 -4.83 -2.32
N GLY A 50 -3.31 -4.06 -1.77
CA GLY A 50 -4.52 -4.58 -1.14
C GLY A 50 -5.40 -5.31 -2.15
N ILE A 51 -5.70 -4.66 -3.28
CA ILE A 51 -6.49 -5.25 -4.36
C ILE A 51 -5.82 -6.52 -4.89
N PHE A 52 -4.51 -6.45 -5.19
CA PHE A 52 -3.74 -7.59 -5.69
C PHE A 52 -3.77 -8.79 -4.73
N SER A 53 -3.59 -8.55 -3.43
CA SER A 53 -3.61 -9.59 -2.40
C SER A 53 -4.99 -10.25 -2.28
N ILE A 54 -6.06 -9.44 -2.26
CA ILE A 54 -7.44 -9.94 -2.23
C ILE A 54 -7.74 -10.79 -3.47
N LEU A 55 -7.37 -10.34 -4.66
CA LEU A 55 -7.57 -11.08 -5.90
C LEU A 55 -6.79 -12.39 -5.92
N SER A 56 -5.55 -12.38 -5.42
CA SER A 56 -4.71 -13.58 -5.30
C SER A 56 -5.31 -14.61 -4.32
N TYR A 57 -5.91 -14.16 -3.22
CA TYR A 57 -6.57 -15.01 -2.23
C TYR A 57 -7.92 -15.55 -2.70
N THR A 58 -8.72 -14.73 -3.38
CA THR A 58 -10.09 -15.09 -3.81
C THR A 58 -10.08 -15.81 -5.17
N LYS A 59 -9.71 -15.11 -6.24
CA LYS A 59 -9.68 -15.64 -7.61
C LYS A 59 -8.48 -16.56 -7.85
N GLY A 60 -7.32 -16.22 -7.29
CA GLY A 60 -6.12 -17.06 -7.37
C GLY A 60 -6.18 -18.32 -6.52
N LYS A 61 -7.20 -18.46 -5.65
CA LYS A 61 -7.43 -19.58 -4.73
C LYS A 61 -6.20 -19.92 -3.86
N VAL A 62 -5.36 -18.93 -3.56
CA VAL A 62 -4.17 -19.11 -2.72
C VAL A 62 -4.57 -18.97 -1.25
N LYS A 63 -4.84 -20.09 -0.58
CA LYS A 63 -5.38 -20.13 0.80
C LYS A 63 -4.34 -20.49 1.88
N SER A 64 -3.06 -20.17 1.66
CA SER A 64 -2.03 -20.39 2.68
C SER A 64 -2.18 -19.41 3.85
N LYS A 65 -1.74 -19.81 5.05
CA LYS A 65 -1.73 -18.91 6.23
C LYS A 65 -0.94 -17.63 5.97
N LEU A 66 0.21 -17.73 5.29
CA LEU A 66 1.02 -16.57 4.90
C LEU A 66 0.26 -15.62 3.97
N MET A 67 -0.45 -16.14 2.97
CA MET A 67 -1.27 -15.31 2.08
C MET A 67 -2.42 -14.64 2.83
N GLN A 68 -3.05 -15.34 3.78
CA GLN A 68 -4.11 -14.74 4.60
C GLN A 68 -3.58 -13.54 5.41
N VAL A 69 -2.39 -13.66 6.01
CA VAL A 69 -1.71 -12.54 6.68
C VAL A 69 -1.42 -11.39 5.70
N CYS A 70 -0.91 -11.70 4.50
CA CYS A 70 -0.65 -10.69 3.47
C CYS A 70 -1.91 -9.93 3.08
N VAL A 71 -3.05 -10.63 2.92
CA VAL A 71 -4.34 -10.01 2.59
C VAL A 71 -4.76 -9.04 3.69
N VAL A 72 -4.71 -9.45 4.95
CA VAL A 72 -5.13 -8.61 6.07
C VAL A 72 -4.30 -7.33 6.12
N ILE A 73 -2.96 -7.47 6.08
CA ILE A 73 -2.07 -6.31 6.21
C ILE A 73 -2.16 -5.39 5.00
N ASN A 74 -2.08 -5.91 3.76
CA ASN A 74 -2.19 -5.07 2.56
C ASN A 74 -3.58 -4.42 2.44
N SER A 75 -4.63 -5.03 2.99
CA SER A 75 -5.96 -4.40 3.06
C SER A 75 -6.00 -3.24 4.04
N ILE A 76 -5.35 -3.37 5.21
CA ILE A 76 -5.21 -2.26 6.18
C ILE A 76 -4.48 -1.09 5.52
N TYR A 77 -3.39 -1.37 4.80
CA TYR A 77 -2.66 -0.33 4.06
C TYR A 77 -3.54 0.36 3.01
N ALA A 78 -4.31 -0.41 2.24
CA ALA A 78 -5.22 0.14 1.24
C ALA A 78 -6.29 1.05 1.85
N VAL A 79 -6.93 0.62 2.94
CA VAL A 79 -7.93 1.43 3.66
C VAL A 79 -7.31 2.70 4.24
N GLY A 80 -6.12 2.59 4.87
CA GLY A 80 -5.39 3.74 5.39
C GLY A 80 -5.03 4.75 4.30
N ALA A 81 -4.57 4.27 3.14
CA ALA A 81 -4.25 5.11 1.98
C ALA A 81 -5.50 5.85 1.45
N ILE A 82 -6.63 5.16 1.31
CA ILE A 82 -7.90 5.76 0.88
C ILE A 82 -8.35 6.84 1.88
N ALA A 83 -8.27 6.57 3.19
CA ALA A 83 -8.63 7.52 4.22
C ALA A 83 -7.74 8.78 4.16
N ILE A 84 -6.43 8.64 4.01
CA ILE A 84 -5.50 9.76 3.89
C ILE A 84 -5.81 10.61 2.65
N ILE A 85 -6.06 9.98 1.50
CA ILE A 85 -6.46 10.70 0.27
C ILE A 85 -7.78 11.43 0.49
N GLY A 86 -8.79 10.77 1.07
CA GLY A 86 -10.09 11.36 1.36
C GLY A 86 -9.99 12.57 2.28
N MET A 87 -9.21 12.49 3.35
CA MET A 87 -8.96 13.62 4.24
C MET A 87 -8.30 14.79 3.52
N ASN A 88 -7.28 14.54 2.69
CA ASN A 88 -6.62 15.60 1.92
C ASN A 88 -7.59 16.31 0.96
N ILE A 89 -8.48 15.56 0.29
CA ILE A 89 -9.49 16.13 -0.60
C ILE A 89 -10.49 16.97 0.19
N VAL A 90 -11.00 16.47 1.32
CA VAL A 90 -11.95 17.19 2.18
C VAL A 90 -11.34 18.50 2.67
N THR A 91 -10.09 18.49 3.16
CA THR A 91 -9.40 19.69 3.62
C THR A 91 -9.22 20.72 2.50
N ARG A 92 -8.98 20.30 1.25
CA ARG A 92 -8.84 21.22 0.11
C ARG A 92 -10.16 21.78 -0.40
N ILE A 93 -11.29 21.12 -0.15
CA ILE A 93 -12.63 21.56 -0.60
C ILE A 93 -13.34 22.40 0.47
N GLY A 94 -13.15 22.09 1.75
CA GLY A 94 -13.80 22.76 2.87
C GLY A 94 -12.97 23.86 3.55
N GLY A 95 -11.75 24.10 3.07
CA GLY A 95 -10.84 25.14 3.56
C GLY A 95 -10.83 26.40 2.71
#